data_AF-A0A2R6X9W6-F1
#
_entry.id   AF-A0A2R6X9W6-F1
#
_cell.length_a   1.000
_cell.length_b   1.000
_cell.length_c   1.000
_cell.angle_alpha   90.00
_cell.angle_beta   90.00
_cell.angle_gamma   90.00
#
_symmetry.space_group_name_H-M   'P 1'
#
loop_
_entity.id
_entity.type
_entity.pdbx_description
1 polymer ?
#
loop_
_entity_poly.entity_id
_entity_poly.type
_entity_poly.pdbx_seq_one_letter_code
_entity_poly.pdbx_strand_id
1 'polypeptide(L)' 'MVFFAATRRMEVVIKRTGGLVWKNWPMNHTRRANAKKRHVRLSQVEAVLKACAVEPTPEKMVQPQQEQLSK' A
#
# COMPACT_ATOMS: atom_id res chain seq x y z
N MET A 1 29.44 15.73 17.91
CA MET A 1 29.71 16.08 16.49
C MET A 1 30.77 15.11 15.98
N VAL A 2 30.43 14.19 15.08
CA VAL A 2 31.41 13.29 14.46
C VAL A 2 31.85 13.92 13.14
N PHE A 3 33.10 14.38 13.09
CA PHE A 3 33.71 14.95 11.90
C PHE A 3 34.08 13.82 10.93
N PHE A 4 33.37 13.73 9.81
CA PHE A 4 33.75 12.86 8.70
C PHE A 4 34.95 13.47 7.98
N ALA A 5 36.17 13.11 8.38
CA ALA A 5 37.38 13.45 7.64
C ALA A 5 37.29 12.83 6.22
N ALA A 6 37.37 13.67 5.19
CA ALA A 6 37.27 13.27 3.80
C ALA A 6 38.45 12.35 3.42
N THR A 7 38.22 11.03 3.50
CA THR A 7 39.20 10.06 3.00
C THR A 7 39.27 10.15 1.48
N ARG A 8 40.43 9.83 0.90
CA ARG A 8 40.64 9.78 -0.56
C ARG A 8 39.57 8.95 -1.29
N ARG A 9 39.01 7.93 -0.63
CA ARG A 9 37.88 7.14 -1.14
C ARG A 9 36.58 7.95 -1.22
N MET A 10 36.28 8.75 -0.19
CA MET A 10 35.14 9.67 -0.22
C MET A 10 35.28 10.71 -1.34
N GLU A 11 36.47 11.26 -1.59
CA GLU A 11 36.69 12.17 -2.72
C GLU A 11 36.45 11.51 -4.09
N VAL A 12 36.89 10.26 -4.27
CA VAL A 12 36.67 9.51 -5.52
C VAL A 12 35.18 9.21 -5.72
N VAL A 13 34.47 8.83 -4.65
CA VAL A 13 33.02 8.63 -4.70
C VAL A 13 32.29 9.94 -4.99
N ILE A 14 32.68 11.04 -4.34
CA ILE A 14 32.11 12.37 -4.62
C ILE A 14 32.34 12.78 -6.07
N LYS A 15 33.58 12.64 -6.59
CA LYS A 15 33.92 13.01 -7.98
C LYS A 15 33.21 12.15 -9.03
N ARG A 16 32.94 10.88 -8.74
CA ARG A 16 32.35 9.93 -9.72
C ARG A 16 30.84 9.81 -9.64
N THR A 17 30.24 9.92 -8.45
CA THR A 17 28.79 9.74 -8.25
C THR A 17 28.09 10.98 -7.67
N GLY A 18 28.81 12.07 -7.37
CA GLY A 18 28.26 13.28 -6.77
C GLY A 18 28.08 13.20 -5.25
N GLY A 19 28.62 12.15 -4.59
CA GLY A 19 28.60 11.98 -3.13
C GLY A 19 27.59 10.92 -2.66
N LEU A 20 26.93 11.18 -1.53
CA LEU A 20 25.87 10.32 -1.00
C LEU A 20 24.63 10.44 -1.88
N VAL A 21 24.50 9.53 -2.84
CA VAL A 21 23.35 9.51 -3.76
C VAL A 21 22.17 8.81 -3.10
N TRP A 22 21.11 9.57 -2.83
CA TRP A 22 19.79 8.99 -2.61
C TRP A 22 19.33 8.42 -3.93
N LYS A 23 19.41 7.09 -4.06
CA LYS A 23 19.12 6.41 -5.31
C LYS A 23 17.63 6.54 -5.64
N ASN A 24 17.32 7.38 -6.62
CA ASN A 24 15.97 7.52 -7.16
C ASN A 24 15.65 6.32 -8.05
N TRP A 25 14.93 5.34 -7.48
CA TRP A 25 14.50 4.18 -8.24
C TRP A 25 13.21 4.49 -9.01
N PRO A 26 13.19 4.33 -10.35
CA PRO A 26 11.98 4.51 -11.11
C PRO A 26 10.92 3.50 -10.67
N MET A 27 9.67 3.82 -10.98
CA MET A 27 8.56 2.94 -10.66
C MET A 27 8.60 1.69 -11.55
N ASN A 28 9.14 0.59 -11.01
CA ASN A 28 9.24 -0.70 -11.69
C ASN A 28 7.87 -1.41 -11.78
N HIS A 29 7.79 -2.44 -12.62
CA HIS A 29 6.55 -3.19 -12.86
C HIS A 29 5.93 -3.76 -11.58
N THR A 30 6.72 -4.40 -10.72
CA THR A 30 6.24 -5.00 -9.47
C THR A 30 5.70 -3.95 -8.50
N ARG A 31 6.31 -2.75 -8.43
CA ARG A 31 5.83 -1.62 -7.63
C ARG A 31 4.51 -1.09 -8.18
N ARG A 32 4.34 -1.02 -9.51
CA ARG A 32 3.05 -0.65 -10.13
C ARG A 32 1.95 -1.66 -9.80
N ALA A 33 2.25 -2.95 -9.87
CA ALA A 33 1.30 -4.00 -9.52
C ALA A 33 0.86 -3.90 -8.05
N ASN A 34 1.80 -3.62 -7.13
CA ASN A 34 1.48 -3.39 -5.72
C ASN A 34 0.64 -2.13 -5.51
N ALA A 35 0.93 -1.03 -6.22
CA ALA A 35 0.12 0.18 -6.18
C ALA A 35 -1.32 -0.09 -6.65
N LYS A 36 -1.51 -0.86 -7.74
CA LYS A 36 -2.83 -1.28 -8.21
C LYS A 36 -3.58 -2.10 -7.16
N LYS A 37 -2.92 -3.09 -6.55
CA LYS A 37 -3.52 -3.88 -5.45
C LYS A 37 -3.92 -3.02 -4.26
N ARG A 38 -3.08 -2.04 -3.89
CA ARG A 38 -3.39 -1.09 -2.81
C ARG A 38 -4.61 -0.25 -3.12
N HIS A 39 -4.73 0.27 -4.35
CA HIS A 39 -5.92 1.02 -4.77
C HIS A 39 -7.19 0.18 -4.67
N VAL A 40 -7.18 -1.06 -5.18
CA VAL A 40 -8.34 -1.96 -5.09
C VAL A 40 -8.73 -2.20 -3.63
N ARG A 41 -7.75 -2.47 -2.75
CA ARG A 41 -8.02 -2.67 -1.31
C ARG A 41 -8.63 -1.43 -0.68
N LEU A 42 -8.12 -0.24 -0.98
CA LEU A 42 -8.66 1.01 -0.44
C LEU A 42 -10.09 1.24 -0.91
N SER A 43 -10.39 1.03 -2.19
CA SER A 43 -11.76 1.16 -2.72
C SER A 43 -12.73 0.18 -2.07
N GLN A 44 -12.30 -1.06 -1.79
CA GLN A 44 -13.12 -2.03 -1.05
C GLN A 44 -13.37 -1.56 0.39
N VAL A 45 -12.34 -1.09 1.09
CA VAL A 45 -12.48 -0.55 2.46
C VAL A 45 -13.42 0.65 2.47
N GLU A 46 -13.25 1.58 1.53
CA GLU A 46 -14.13 2.74 1.38
C GLU A 46 -15.59 2.33 1.11
N ALA A 47 -15.82 1.30 0.28
CA ALA A 47 -17.15 0.78 0.00
C ALA A 47 -17.80 0.18 1.26
N VAL A 48 -17.05 -0.59 2.05
CA VAL A 48 -17.54 -1.15 3.32
C VAL A 48 -17.88 -0.05 4.31
N LEU A 49 -16.99 0.94 4.50
CA LEU A 49 -17.25 2.06 5.41
C LEU A 49 -18.49 2.86 5.00
N LYS A 50 -18.67 3.10 3.70
CA LYS A 50 -19.88 3.75 3.17
C LYS A 50 -21.13 2.91 3.40
N ALA A 51 -21.05 1.59 3.23
CA ALA A 51 -22.18 0.69 3.49
C ALA A 51 -22.56 0.68 4.98
N CYS A 52 -21.58 0.68 5.89
CA CYS A 52 -21.82 0.72 7.34
C CYS A 52 -22.31 2.07 7.85
N ALA A 53 -22.08 3.17 7.12
CA ALA A 53 -22.58 4.49 7.47
C ALA A 53 -24.08 4.66 7.18
N VAL A 54 -24.69 3.77 6.40
CA VAL A 54 -26.13 3.74 6.15
C VAL A 54 -26.77 2.80 7.18
N GLU A 55 -27.70 3.32 7.99
CA GLU A 55 -28.55 2.51 8.86
C GLU A 55 -29.22 1.39 8.04
N PRO A 56 -29.08 0.11 8.41
CA PRO A 56 -29.67 -0.97 7.64
C PRO A 56 -31.20 -0.84 7.69
N THR A 57 -31.81 -0.48 6.57
CA THR A 57 -33.27 -0.53 6.43
C THR A 57 -33.71 -1.99 6.59
N PRO A 58 -34.70 -2.29 7.45
CA PRO A 58 -35.03 -3.66 7.88
C PRO A 58 -35.46 -4.60 6.73
N GLU A 59 -35.75 -4.07 5.54
CA GLU A 59 -36.21 -4.85 4.38
C GLU A 59 -35.12 -5.69 3.68
N LYS A 60 -33.82 -5.45 3.96
CA LYS A 60 -32.70 -6.17 3.31
C LYS A 60 -32.12 -7.31 4.15
N MET A 61 -32.65 -7.58 5.34
CA MET A 61 -32.30 -8.79 6.08
C MET A 61 -33.03 -9.98 5.46
N VAL A 62 -32.52 -10.45 4.30
CA VAL A 62 -32.82 -11.78 3.79
C VAL A 62 -32.34 -12.75 4.86
N GLN A 63 -33.30 -13.34 5.56
CA GLN A 63 -33.05 -14.38 6.53
C GLN A 63 -32.29 -15.53 5.87
N PRO A 64 -31.28 -16.12 6.51
CA PRO A 64 -30.69 -17.36 6.00
C PRO A 64 -31.80 -18.42 5.97
N GLN A 65 -32.20 -18.84 4.76
CA GLN A 65 -33.09 -19.96 4.60
C GLN A 65 -32.38 -21.21 5.16
N GLN A 66 -32.88 -21.69 6.30
CA GLN A 66 -32.54 -23.02 6.79
C GLN A 66 -33.13 -24.03 5.80
N GLU A 67 -32.30 -24.50 4.88
CA GLU A 67 -32.64 -25.61 4.00
C GLU A 67 -32.64 -26.91 4.82
N GLN A 68 -33.82 -27.22 5.36
CA GLN A 68 -34.45 -28.53 5.50
C GLN A 68 -33.51 -29.72 5.78
N LEU A 69 -33.20 -29.98 7.06
CA LEU A 69 -33.00 -31.36 7.53
C LEU A 69 -34.36 -31.90 7.98
N SER A 70 -35.10 -32.52 7.06
CA SER A 70 -36.32 -33.24 7.40
C SER A 70 -36.40 -34.57 6.65
N LYS A 71 -36.03 -35.62 7.39
CA LYS A 71 -36.47 -37.03 7.31
C LYS A 71 -36.17 -37.82 6.03
#